data_AF-A0A7K1CTY1-F1
#
_entry.id   AF-A0A7K1CTY1-F1
#
_cell.length_a   1.000
_cell.length_b   1.000
_cell.length_c   1.000
_cell.angle_alpha   90.00
_cell.angle_beta   90.00
_cell.angle_gamma   90.00
#
_symmetry.space_group_name_H-M   'P 1'
#
loop_
_entity.id
_entity.type
_entity.pdbx_description
1 polymer ?
#
loop_
_entity_poly.entity_id
_entity_poly.type
_entity_poly.pdbx_seq_one_letter_code
_entity_poly.pdbx_strand_id
1 'polypeptide(L)'
;AHVDLDRSSWQPQQIFSYLAKKNKSELAAFEDTFNLGIGMLLVVAADEVSSVKSALTKIGRDAWLVGEVVARSHQVSDAAPKGGVGGSVKLVNSFN
;
A
#
# COMPACT_ATOMS: atom_id res chain seq x y z
N ALA A 1 -14.18 -8.75 -0.46
CA ALA A 1 -13.59 -7.43 -0.75
C ALA A 1 -12.26 -7.61 -1.46
N HIS A 2 -11.91 -6.69 -2.34
CA HIS A 2 -10.62 -6.63 -3.01
C HIS A 2 -10.08 -5.20 -2.90
N VAL A 3 -8.76 -5.05 -2.85
CA VAL A 3 -8.09 -3.74 -2.86
C VAL A 3 -6.93 -3.79 -3.84
N ASP A 4 -6.89 -2.83 -4.76
CA ASP A 4 -5.68 -2.48 -5.50
C ASP A 4 -4.98 -1.32 -4.79
N LEU A 5 -3.68 -1.48 -4.50
CA LEU A 5 -2.82 -0.43 -3.96
C LEU A 5 -1.91 0.10 -5.06
N ASP A 6 -1.96 1.40 -5.34
CA ASP A 6 -1.20 2.01 -6.43
C ASP A 6 0.21 2.42 -5.98
N ARG A 7 1.24 1.69 -6.45
CA ARG A 7 2.65 1.97 -6.14
C ARG A 7 3.10 3.38 -6.55
N SER A 8 2.46 3.96 -7.56
CA SER A 8 2.79 5.31 -8.03
C SER A 8 2.30 6.40 -7.06
N SER A 9 1.50 6.05 -6.05
CA SER A 9 1.00 7.01 -5.06
C SER A 9 1.99 7.34 -3.95
N TRP A 10 3.11 6.62 -3.84
CA TRP A 10 4.17 6.95 -2.87
C TRP A 10 5.57 6.65 -3.40
N GLN A 11 6.56 7.20 -2.71
CA GLN A 11 7.96 6.98 -3.01
C GLN A 11 8.66 6.32 -1.82
N PRO A 12 9.21 5.10 -1.97
CA PRO A 12 10.04 4.49 -0.94
C PRO A 12 11.28 5.35 -0.62
N GLN A 13 11.77 5.28 0.62
CA GLN A 13 12.98 6.01 1.01
C GLN A 13 14.19 5.58 0.16
N GLN A 14 15.09 6.53 -0.13
CA GLN A 14 16.23 6.34 -1.04
C GLN A 14 17.15 5.16 -0.69
N ILE A 15 17.19 4.75 0.58
CA ILE A 15 17.95 3.57 1.02
C ILE A 15 17.49 2.29 0.30
N PHE A 16 16.19 2.15 0.02
CA PHE A 16 15.67 0.98 -0.68
C PHE A 16 16.11 0.97 -2.15
N SER A 17 16.12 2.13 -2.81
CA SER A 17 16.64 2.25 -4.18
C SER A 17 18.13 1.92 -4.26
N TYR A 18 18.91 2.33 -3.25
CA TYR A 18 20.31 1.94 -3.12
C TYR A 18 20.48 0.42 -2.95
N LEU A 19 19.70 -0.21 -2.07
CA LEU A 19 19.74 -1.66 -1.84
C LEU A 19 19.33 -2.45 -3.08
N ALA A 20 18.27 -2.03 -3.76
CA ALA A 20 17.79 -2.62 -5.01
C ALA A 20 18.88 -2.60 -6.08
N LYS A 21 19.52 -1.44 -6.31
CA LYS A 21 20.65 -1.31 -7.23
C LYS A 21 21.82 -2.21 -6.85
N LYS A 22 22.18 -2.29 -5.57
CA LYS A 22 23.27 -3.14 -5.08
C LYS A 22 23.00 -4.63 -5.29
N ASN A 23 21.74 -5.05 -5.13
CA ASN A 23 21.30 -6.43 -5.29
C ASN A 23 20.90 -6.78 -6.73
N LYS A 24 20.99 -5.83 -7.68
CA LYS A 24 20.51 -5.98 -9.07
C LYS A 24 19.05 -6.46 -9.13
N SER A 25 18.22 -5.92 -8.24
CA SER A 25 16.80 -6.26 -8.14
C SER A 25 15.94 -5.00 -8.27
N GLU A 26 14.66 -5.22 -8.56
CA GLU A 26 13.65 -4.16 -8.55
C GLU A 26 13.19 -3.85 -7.12
N LEU A 27 12.72 -2.63 -6.88
CA LEU A 27 12.15 -2.23 -5.58
C LEU A 27 11.00 -3.16 -5.14
N ALA A 28 10.19 -3.64 -6.08
CA ALA A 28 9.07 -4.54 -5.79
C ALA A 28 9.51 -5.87 -5.14
N ALA A 29 10.75 -6.31 -5.36
CA ALA A 29 11.28 -7.53 -4.73
C ALA A 29 11.45 -7.41 -3.20
N PHE A 30 11.35 -6.19 -2.65
CA PHE A 30 11.50 -5.93 -1.23
C PHE A 30 10.17 -5.84 -0.48
N GLU A 31 9.02 -5.90 -1.18
CA GLU A 31 7.67 -5.75 -0.60
C GLU A 31 7.32 -6.84 0.42
N ASP A 32 7.82 -8.06 0.21
CA ASP A 32 7.61 -9.18 1.14
C ASP A 32 8.43 -9.06 2.43
N THR A 33 9.40 -8.13 2.48
CA THR A 33 10.34 -7.98 3.60
C THR A 33 10.20 -6.65 4.32
N PHE A 34 9.95 -5.57 3.57
CA PHE A 34 9.97 -4.21 4.07
C PHE A 34 8.66 -3.48 3.80
N ASN A 35 8.34 -2.52 4.64
CA ASN A 35 7.15 -1.68 4.48
C ASN A 35 7.25 -0.64 3.35
N LEU A 36 8.46 -0.44 2.79
CA LEU A 36 8.77 0.50 1.71
C LEU A 36 8.16 1.90 1.87
N GLY A 37 8.06 2.39 3.11
CA GLY A 37 7.56 3.73 3.44
C GLY A 37 6.14 3.79 4.00
N ILE A 38 5.34 2.72 3.93
CA ILE A 38 3.98 2.69 4.50
C ILE A 38 3.99 1.87 5.79
N GLY A 39 4.05 2.55 6.94
CA GLY A 39 3.99 1.89 8.25
C GLY A 39 2.59 1.47 8.68
N MET A 40 1.54 2.07 8.11
CA MET A 40 0.15 1.86 8.52
C MET A 40 -0.80 2.16 7.37
N LEU A 41 -1.88 1.39 7.28
CA LEU A 41 -3.03 1.64 6.40
C LEU A 41 -4.28 1.80 7.27
N LEU A 42 -5.13 2.77 6.90
CA LEU A 42 -6.45 2.95 7.50
C LEU A 42 -7.50 2.62 6.44
N VAL A 43 -8.46 1.78 6.79
CA VAL A 43 -9.65 1.50 5.96
C VAL A 43 -10.81 2.25 6.58
N VAL A 44 -11.39 3.18 5.82
CA VAL A 44 -12.43 4.11 6.27
C VAL A 44 -13.58 4.15 5.27
N ALA A 45 -14.73 4.68 5.67
CA ALA A 45 -15.80 4.95 4.72
C ALA A 45 -15.37 6.02 3.72
N ALA A 46 -15.83 5.91 2.47
CA ALA A 46 -15.39 6.77 1.37
C ALA A 46 -15.67 8.26 1.62
N ASP A 47 -16.78 8.56 2.29
CA ASP A 47 -17.19 9.91 2.70
C ASP A 47 -16.40 10.47 3.89
N GLU A 48 -15.74 9.61 4.67
CA GLU A 48 -14.91 10.01 5.82
C GLU A 48 -13.44 10.30 5.46
N VAL A 49 -12.99 9.97 4.24
CA VAL A 49 -11.59 10.13 3.81
C VAL A 49 -11.05 11.53 4.11
N SER A 50 -11.80 12.57 3.76
CA SER A 50 -11.40 13.96 3.99
C SER A 50 -11.32 14.33 5.48
N SER A 51 -12.25 13.82 6.29
CA SER A 51 -12.28 14.11 7.73
C SER A 51 -11.10 13.44 8.44
N VAL A 52 -10.81 12.19 8.08
CA VAL A 52 -9.72 11.39 8.65
C VAL A 52 -8.36 11.98 8.26
N LYS A 53 -8.18 12.36 6.99
CA LYS A 53 -6.96 13.07 6.57
C LYS A 53 -6.75 14.35 7.36
N SER A 54 -7.80 15.16 7.55
CA SER A 54 -7.72 16.39 8.36
C SER A 54 -7.34 16.09 9.82
N ALA A 55 -7.90 15.05 10.43
CA ALA A 55 -7.57 14.64 11.79
C ALA A 55 -6.09 14.20 11.91
N LEU A 56 -5.57 13.46 10.94
CA LEU A 56 -4.17 13.04 10.90
C LEU A 56 -3.23 14.24 10.73
N THR A 57 -3.53 15.19 9.83
CA THR A 57 -2.73 16.40 9.65
C THR A 57 -2.65 17.22 10.93
N LYS A 58 -3.75 17.32 11.71
CA LYS A 58 -3.77 18.03 13.00
C LYS A 58 -2.81 17.46 14.04
N ILE A 59 -2.47 16.17 13.95
CA ILE A 59 -1.49 15.52 14.83
C ILE A 59 -0.11 15.37 14.17
N GLY A 60 0.15 16.10 13.09
CA GLY A 60 1.44 16.07 12.38
C GLY A 60 1.69 14.75 11.64
N ARG A 61 0.63 14.11 11.14
CA ARG A 61 0.72 12.90 10.30
C ARG A 61 0.19 13.18 8.92
N ASP A 62 1.02 12.94 7.91
CA ASP A 62 0.60 12.98 6.52
C ASP A 62 -0.07 11.66 6.14
N ALA A 63 -1.13 11.77 5.34
CA ALA A 63 -1.85 10.63 4.79
C ALA A 63 -2.35 10.96 3.39
N TRP A 64 -2.44 9.94 2.55
CA TRP A 64 -2.97 10.03 1.19
C TRP A 64 -3.86 8.82 0.90
N LEU A 65 -4.65 8.91 -0.17
CA LEU A 65 -5.44 7.78 -0.64
C LEU A 65 -4.53 6.91 -1.51
N VAL A 66 -4.31 5.67 -1.08
CA VAL A 66 -3.44 4.69 -1.77
C VAL A 66 -4.23 3.66 -2.59
N GLY A 67 -5.53 3.53 -2.34
CA GLY A 67 -6.41 2.57 -3.00
C GLY A 67 -7.83 2.59 -2.42
N GLU A 68 -8.68 1.70 -2.92
CA GLU A 68 -10.09 1.58 -2.53
C GLU A 68 -10.50 0.13 -2.31
N VAL A 69 -11.38 -0.12 -1.34
CA VAL A 69 -11.96 -1.45 -1.10
C VAL A 69 -13.19 -1.64 -1.97
N VAL A 70 -13.13 -2.60 -2.89
CA VAL A 70 -14.22 -2.91 -3.83
C VAL A 70 -14.81 -4.30 -3.59
N ALA A 71 -16.00 -4.53 -4.14
CA ALA A 71 -16.59 -5.86 -4.19
C ALA A 71 -15.65 -6.81 -4.95
N ARG A 72 -15.44 -8.01 -4.40
CA ARG A 72 -14.58 -9.02 -5.03
C ARG A 72 -15.39 -9.79 -6.07
N SER A 73 -14.82 -9.96 -7.25
CA SER A 73 -15.33 -10.86 -8.30
C SER A 73 -14.32 -12.01 -8.51
N HIS A 74 -13.33 -11.81 -9.37
CA HIS A 74 -12.37 -12.82 -9.81
C HIS A 74 -10.93 -12.53 -9.37
N GLN A 75 -10.72 -11.55 -8.48
CA GLN A 75 -9.37 -11.15 -8.09
C GLN A 75 -8.71 -12.18 -7.17
N VAL A 76 -7.43 -12.40 -7.42
CA VAL A 76 -6.52 -13.22 -6.63
C VAL A 76 -5.53 -12.29 -5.94
N SER A 77 -5.20 -12.58 -4.68
CA SER A 77 -4.22 -11.79 -3.94
C SER A 77 -2.81 -12.08 -4.46
N ASP A 78 -1.91 -11.10 -4.38
CA ASP A 78 -0.48 -11.29 -4.67
C ASP A 78 0.25 -12.12 -3.61
N ALA A 79 -0.25 -12.11 -2.36
CA ALA A 79 0.26 -12.91 -1.25
C ALA A 79 -0.79 -13.85 -0.65
N ALA A 80 -0.32 -14.94 -0.02
CA ALA A 80 -1.18 -15.84 0.74
C ALA A 80 -1.74 -15.12 1.99
N PRO A 81 -3.03 -15.31 2.33
CA PRO A 81 -3.62 -14.68 3.50
C PRO A 81 -3.02 -15.26 4.79
N LYS A 82 -2.72 -14.39 5.76
CA LYS A 82 -2.28 -14.81 7.10
C LYS A 82 -3.50 -15.23 7.92
N GLY A 83 -3.77 -16.54 7.98
CA GLY A 83 -4.71 -17.13 8.93
C GLY A 83 -6.21 -17.02 8.59
N GLY A 84 -6.58 -16.70 7.34
CA GLY A 84 -7.98 -16.62 6.92
C GLY A 84 -8.17 -16.81 5.41
N VAL A 85 -9.42 -16.86 4.95
CA VAL A 85 -9.77 -17.04 3.51
C VAL A 85 -10.42 -15.77 2.93
N GLY A 86 -10.44 -14.67 3.70
CA GLY A 86 -11.18 -13.46 3.38
C GLY A 86 -10.31 -12.38 2.74
N GLY A 87 -10.80 -11.78 1.64
CA GLY A 87 -10.17 -10.62 1.00
C GLY A 87 -9.05 -10.95 0.01
N SER A 88 -8.71 -10.00 -0.85
CA SER A 88 -7.49 -10.02 -1.67
C SER A 88 -6.94 -8.61 -1.80
N VAL A 89 -5.62 -8.49 -1.70
CA VAL A 89 -4.89 -7.25 -1.98
C VAL A 89 -4.00 -7.50 -3.18
N LYS A 90 -3.83 -6.49 -4.02
CA LYS A 90 -2.85 -6.50 -5.09
C LYS A 90 -2.16 -5.15 -5.15
N LEU A 91 -0.83 -5.15 -5.18
CA LEU A 91 -0.09 -3.95 -5.55
C LEU A 91 -0.03 -3.81 -7.08
N VAL A 92 -0.43 -2.65 -7.60
CA VAL A 92 -0.48 -2.31 -9.02
C VAL A 92 0.48 -1.17 -9.37
N ASN A 93 0.76 -0.99 -10.67
CA ASN A 93 1.71 -0.01 -11.19
C ASN A 93 3.15 -0.18 -10.63
N SER A 94 3.99 0.84 -10.81
CA SER A 94 5.40 0.87 -10.40
C SER A 94 5.68 2.05 -9.46
N PHE A 95 6.73 1.95 -8.64
CA PHE A 95 7.20 3.08 -7.82
C PHE A 95 7.74 4.22 -8.68
N ASN A 96 7.60 5.46 -8.19
CA ASN A 96 8.14 6.68 -8.81
C ASN A 96 9.58 6.98 -8.42
#